data_AF-A0A967GQ87-F1
#
_entry.id   AF-A0A967GQ87-F1
#
_cell.length_a   1.000
_cell.length_b   1.000
_cell.length_c   1.000
_cell.angle_alpha   90.00
_cell.angle_beta   90.00
_cell.angle_gamma   90.00
#
_symmetry.space_group_name_H-M   'P 1'
#
loop_
_entity.id
_entity.type
_entity.pdbx_description
1 polymer ?
#
loop_
_entity_poly.entity_id
_entity_poly.type
_entity_poly.pdbx_seq_one_letter_code
_entity_poly.pdbx_strand_id
1 'polypeptide(L)'
;MSERIPCFAVVGRINMGKSAVLATLLEVDDDRIIRVSPTPGETTHCQALPVEFDGRELVRFIDTPGFSRPLEAMRVIRDLQGEGTPDLATVRRFVEGQGEDGEFEDEARLLQPILEGAGILYVIDPNRPLRDAFVAEMEILRWTGRPRMALLNEKAESAEYLGEWKNRLGSYFNLVRTFNAHHARFEERKHLMRSLLEIDESHRPMLEEAVGLIEDEWELRREEAADTILDLLRSGLMLRVEGGLGDEERR
;
A
#
# COMPACT_ATOMS: atom_id res chain seq x y z
N MET A 1 13.61 9.21 23.57
CA MET A 1 12.18 9.08 23.22
C MET A 1 12.11 7.94 22.23
N SER A 2 11.28 6.91 22.44
CA SER A 2 11.10 5.87 21.42
C SER A 2 10.46 6.54 20.21
N GLU A 3 11.22 6.68 19.11
CA GLU A 3 10.64 7.07 17.82
C GLU A 3 9.54 6.07 17.50
N ARG A 4 8.32 6.58 17.25
CA ARG A 4 7.23 5.73 16.79
C ARG A 4 7.51 5.43 15.32
N ILE A 5 7.53 4.14 15.00
CA ILE A 5 7.64 3.68 13.62
C ILE A 5 6.43 4.23 12.84
N PRO A 6 6.66 4.86 11.67
CA PRO A 6 5.60 5.32 10.78
C PRO A 6 4.66 4.15 10.44
N CYS A 7 3.37 4.32 10.70
CA CYS A 7 2.38 3.27 10.54
C CYS A 7 1.23 3.75 9.65
N PHE A 8 0.84 2.96 8.64
CA PHE A 8 -0.19 3.31 7.67
C PHE A 8 -1.21 2.20 7.50
N ALA A 9 -2.48 2.50 7.75
CA ALA A 9 -3.60 1.61 7.45
C ALA A 9 -3.98 1.74 5.98
N VAL A 10 -3.93 0.62 5.25
CA VAL A 10 -4.35 0.54 3.85
C VAL A 10 -5.83 0.22 3.83
N VAL A 11 -6.63 1.20 3.41
CA VAL A 11 -8.09 1.19 3.51
C VAL A 11 -8.73 1.40 2.14
N GLY A 12 -9.99 0.99 2.01
CA GLY A 12 -10.72 1.03 0.75
C GLY A 12 -11.73 -0.09 0.68
N ARG A 13 -12.68 -0.02 -0.25
CA ARG A 13 -13.67 -1.09 -0.42
C ARG A 13 -13.04 -2.44 -0.73
N ILE A 14 -13.85 -3.49 -0.55
CA ILE A 14 -13.52 -4.85 -0.99
C ILE A 14 -13.21 -4.82 -2.50
N ASN A 15 -12.15 -5.51 -2.91
CA ASN A 15 -11.72 -5.65 -4.31
C ASN A 15 -11.25 -4.36 -5.03
N MET A 16 -10.82 -3.32 -4.30
CA MET A 16 -10.21 -2.10 -4.91
C MET A 16 -8.70 -2.24 -5.20
N GLY A 17 -8.11 -3.40 -4.91
CA GLY A 17 -6.69 -3.66 -5.14
C GLY A 17 -5.76 -3.25 -4.00
N LYS A 18 -6.26 -3.18 -2.75
CA LYS A 18 -5.44 -2.98 -1.54
C LYS A 18 -4.27 -3.95 -1.46
N SER A 19 -4.54 -5.26 -1.57
CA SER A 19 -3.53 -6.31 -1.50
C SER A 19 -2.52 -6.23 -2.65
N ALA A 20 -2.95 -5.80 -3.85
CA ALA A 20 -2.04 -5.59 -4.98
C ALA A 20 -1.10 -4.40 -4.72
N VAL A 21 -1.63 -3.28 -4.22
CA VAL A 21 -0.83 -2.12 -3.83
C VAL A 21 0.16 -2.48 -2.71
N LEU A 22 -0.29 -3.23 -1.71
CA LEU A 22 0.56 -3.72 -0.63
C LEU A 22 1.66 -4.64 -1.14
N ALA A 23 1.34 -5.62 -1.99
CA ALA A 23 2.34 -6.52 -2.58
C ALA A 23 3.44 -5.74 -3.31
N THR A 24 3.08 -4.69 -4.07
CA THR A 24 4.09 -3.87 -4.74
C THR A 24 4.88 -2.98 -3.78
N LEU A 25 4.24 -2.42 -2.76
CA LEU A 25 4.92 -1.59 -1.75
C LEU A 25 5.95 -2.40 -0.96
N LEU A 26 5.61 -3.64 -0.68
CA LEU A 26 6.36 -4.56 0.15
C LEU A 26 7.35 -5.42 -0.63
N GLU A 27 7.30 -5.41 -1.96
CA GLU A 27 8.21 -6.16 -2.84
C GLU A 27 8.31 -7.65 -2.46
N VAL A 28 7.16 -8.27 -2.22
CA VAL A 28 7.03 -9.62 -1.61
C VAL A 28 7.70 -10.75 -2.43
N ASP A 29 8.17 -10.47 -3.65
CA ASP A 29 8.76 -11.47 -4.57
C ASP A 29 10.30 -11.61 -4.47
N ASP A 30 11.03 -10.84 -3.65
CA ASP A 30 12.51 -10.91 -3.63
C ASP A 30 13.08 -11.10 -2.20
N ASP A 31 13.68 -12.28 -1.96
CA ASP A 31 14.09 -12.83 -0.65
C ASP A 31 15.26 -12.11 0.05
N ARG A 32 15.73 -10.97 -0.46
CA ARG A 32 16.95 -10.33 0.01
C ARG A 32 16.77 -8.84 0.27
N ILE A 33 16.54 -8.56 1.56
CA ILE A 33 16.95 -7.39 2.36
C ILE A 33 15.75 -6.68 3.02
N ILE A 34 14.64 -6.44 2.32
CA ILE A 34 13.38 -6.01 2.96
C ILE A 34 12.51 -7.23 3.24
N ARG A 35 12.62 -7.75 4.45
CA ARG A 35 11.83 -8.92 4.86
C ARG A 35 10.43 -8.49 5.24
N VAL A 36 9.48 -8.99 4.47
CA VAL A 36 8.06 -8.99 4.84
C VAL A 36 7.80 -10.32 5.51
N SER A 37 7.22 -10.34 6.71
CA SER A 37 6.74 -11.58 7.32
C SER A 37 5.25 -11.76 6.96
N PRO A 38 4.89 -12.56 5.95
CA PRO A 38 3.50 -12.93 5.75
C PRO A 38 3.11 -13.96 6.82
N THR A 39 2.05 -13.68 7.57
CA THR A 39 1.21 -14.75 8.11
C THR A 39 0.03 -14.88 7.15
N PRO A 40 -0.05 -15.94 6.33
CA PRO A 40 -1.11 -16.08 5.34
C PRO A 40 -2.47 -16.24 6.03
N GLY A 41 -3.47 -15.47 5.59
CA GLY A 41 -4.86 -15.62 6.00
C GLY A 41 -5.77 -14.78 5.12
N GLU A 42 -7.02 -15.22 4.92
CA GLU A 42 -8.03 -14.37 4.30
C GLU A 42 -8.15 -13.03 5.06
N THR A 43 -8.43 -11.93 4.36
CA THR A 43 -8.61 -10.56 4.91
C THR A 43 -9.84 -10.42 5.82
N THR A 44 -10.02 -11.32 6.79
CA THR A 44 -10.98 -11.21 7.89
C THR A 44 -10.35 -10.51 9.10
N HIS A 45 -9.02 -10.48 9.21
CA HIS A 45 -8.30 -9.78 10.29
C HIS A 45 -7.31 -8.75 9.75
N CYS A 46 -7.04 -7.69 10.53
CA CYS A 46 -6.00 -6.72 10.21
C CYS A 46 -4.62 -7.38 10.27
N GLN A 47 -3.85 -7.28 9.19
CA GLN A 47 -2.51 -7.85 9.11
C GLN A 47 -1.47 -6.73 9.13
N ALA A 48 -0.58 -6.75 10.12
CA ALA A 48 0.59 -5.87 10.14
C ALA A 48 1.67 -6.42 9.18
N LEU A 49 2.19 -5.53 8.34
CA LEU A 49 3.15 -5.79 7.29
C LEU A 49 4.33 -4.83 7.47
N PRO A 50 5.34 -5.22 8.26
CA PRO A 50 6.51 -4.39 8.50
C PRO A 50 7.42 -4.36 7.26
N VAL A 51 8.02 -3.21 7.01
CA VAL A 51 9.15 -2.99 6.11
C VAL A 51 10.39 -2.89 6.99
N GLU A 52 11.21 -3.93 6.95
CA GLU A 52 12.39 -4.05 7.80
C GLU A 52 13.67 -3.98 6.97
N PHE A 53 14.74 -3.44 7.54
CA PHE A 53 16.09 -3.50 7.00
C PHE A 53 17.04 -3.91 8.12
N ASP A 54 17.86 -4.95 7.90
CA ASP A 54 18.76 -5.51 8.92
C ASP A 54 18.09 -5.80 10.29
N GLY A 55 16.82 -6.23 10.26
CA GLY A 55 16.02 -6.54 11.47
C GLY A 55 15.51 -5.31 12.23
N ARG A 56 15.67 -4.10 11.69
CA ARG A 56 15.06 -2.87 12.18
C ARG A 56 13.85 -2.53 11.33
N GLU A 57 12.70 -2.37 11.97
CA GLU A 57 11.49 -1.92 11.32
C GLU A 57 11.55 -0.41 11.01
N LEU A 58 11.33 -0.07 9.75
CA LEU A 58 11.39 1.30 9.23
C LEU A 58 10.00 1.88 9.01
N VAL A 59 9.06 1.07 8.50
CA VAL A 59 7.68 1.47 8.23
C VAL A 59 6.77 0.27 8.47
N ARG A 60 5.56 0.50 8.96
CA ARG A 60 4.51 -0.50 9.08
C ARG A 60 3.33 -0.19 8.17
N PHE A 61 2.94 -1.14 7.34
CA PHE A 61 1.63 -1.12 6.68
C PHE A 61 0.68 -2.04 7.42
N ILE A 62 -0.61 -1.68 7.45
CA ILE A 62 -1.65 -2.54 8.02
C ILE A 62 -2.66 -2.81 6.91
N ASP A 63 -2.73 -4.05 6.44
CA ASP A 63 -3.81 -4.48 5.57
C ASP A 63 -5.08 -4.57 6.42
N THR A 64 -6.14 -3.92 5.95
CA THR A 64 -7.42 -3.87 6.65
C THR A 64 -8.51 -4.56 5.85
N PRO A 65 -9.54 -5.11 6.51
CA PRO A 65 -10.79 -5.47 5.84
C PRO A 65 -11.31 -4.30 4.98
N GLY A 66 -12.10 -4.59 3.95
CA GLY A 66 -12.71 -3.51 3.17
C GLY A 66 -13.92 -2.90 3.85
N PHE A 67 -14.22 -1.63 3.59
CA PHE A 67 -15.53 -1.08 3.93
C PHE A 67 -16.63 -1.93 3.30
N SER A 68 -17.53 -2.42 4.15
CA SER A 68 -18.62 -3.32 3.78
C SER A 68 -19.93 -2.54 3.68
N ARG A 69 -20.25 -1.75 4.73
CA ARG A 69 -21.51 -1.01 4.91
C ARG A 69 -21.27 0.46 5.30
N PRO A 70 -20.52 1.23 4.48
CA PRO A 70 -20.08 2.58 4.87
C PRO A 70 -21.23 3.58 5.03
N LEU A 71 -22.34 3.44 4.31
CA LEU A 71 -23.48 4.36 4.43
C LEU A 71 -24.20 4.17 5.76
N GLU A 72 -24.43 2.93 6.14
CA GLU A 72 -25.06 2.54 7.40
C GLU A 72 -24.15 2.88 8.59
N ALA A 73 -22.86 2.55 8.51
CA ALA A 73 -21.88 2.94 9.53
C ALA A 73 -21.82 4.47 9.70
N MET A 74 -21.79 5.23 8.60
CA MET A 74 -21.79 6.69 8.65
C MET A 74 -23.05 7.24 9.34
N ARG A 75 -24.23 6.64 9.11
CA ARG A 75 -25.46 7.02 9.80
C ARG A 75 -25.38 6.76 11.30
N VAL A 76 -24.94 5.57 11.70
CA VAL A 76 -24.78 5.22 13.13
C VAL A 76 -23.80 6.17 13.82
N ILE A 77 -22.67 6.49 13.18
CA ILE A 77 -21.69 7.44 13.73
C ILE A 77 -22.32 8.84 13.91
N ARG A 78 -23.13 9.30 12.94
CA ARG A 78 -23.84 10.59 13.06
C ARG A 78 -24.89 10.57 14.18
N ASP A 79 -25.63 9.48 14.30
CA ASP A 79 -26.65 9.33 15.35
C ASP A 79 -26.00 9.30 16.75
N LEU A 80 -24.80 8.69 16.87
CA LEU A 80 -24.00 8.69 18.10
C LEU A 80 -23.46 10.06 18.49
N GLN A 81 -23.16 10.92 17.50
CA GLN A 81 -22.76 12.31 17.70
C GLN A 81 -23.96 13.19 18.11
N GLY A 82 -25.11 13.00 17.46
CA GLY A 82 -26.27 13.88 17.59
C GLY A 82 -26.07 15.18 16.82
N GLU A 83 -26.03 16.31 17.51
CA GLU A 83 -25.82 17.61 16.88
C GLU A 83 -24.32 17.85 16.57
N GLY A 84 -24.05 18.38 15.37
CA GLY A 84 -22.71 18.74 14.93
C GLY A 84 -22.05 17.74 13.97
N THR A 85 -20.76 17.94 13.72
CA THR A 85 -19.95 17.06 12.85
C THR A 85 -19.27 16.01 13.71
N PRO A 86 -19.34 14.72 13.36
CA PRO A 86 -18.61 13.68 14.08
C PRO A 86 -17.10 13.94 14.10
N ASP A 87 -16.48 13.49 15.17
CA ASP A 87 -15.05 13.63 15.43
C ASP A 87 -14.40 12.28 15.79
N LEU A 88 -13.11 12.32 16.11
CA LEU A 88 -12.36 11.12 16.49
C LEU A 88 -12.95 10.41 17.72
N ALA A 89 -13.51 11.15 18.68
CA ALA A 89 -14.11 10.58 19.88
C ALA A 89 -15.41 9.83 19.55
N THR A 90 -16.18 10.35 18.61
CA THR A 90 -17.40 9.70 18.11
C THR A 90 -17.08 8.41 17.37
N VAL A 91 -16.08 8.46 16.47
CA VAL A 91 -15.62 7.26 15.75
C VAL A 91 -15.11 6.22 16.74
N ARG A 92 -14.38 6.64 17.79
CA ARG A 92 -13.95 5.73 18.87
C ARG A 92 -15.12 5.05 19.57
N ARG A 93 -16.16 5.80 19.96
CA ARG A 93 -17.37 5.24 20.58
C ARG A 93 -18.09 4.25 19.66
N PHE A 94 -18.12 4.54 18.36
CA PHE A 94 -18.70 3.62 17.37
C PHE A 94 -17.95 2.29 17.34
N VAL A 95 -16.61 2.33 17.26
CA VAL A 95 -15.77 1.12 17.24
C VAL A 95 -15.91 0.33 18.54
N GLU A 96 -15.85 1.00 19.70
CA GLU A 96 -16.01 0.38 21.02
C GLU A 96 -17.39 -0.28 21.20
N GLY A 97 -18.42 0.21 20.48
CA GLY A 97 -19.78 -0.33 20.52
C GLY A 97 -20.02 -1.60 19.68
N GLN A 98 -19.09 -2.02 18.82
CA GLN A 98 -19.30 -3.18 17.93
C GLN A 98 -18.92 -4.52 18.58
N GLY A 99 -17.83 -4.59 19.36
CA GLY A 99 -17.34 -5.88 19.87
C GLY A 99 -16.84 -6.83 18.76
N GLU A 100 -16.64 -8.12 19.07
CA GLU A 100 -16.06 -9.10 18.14
C GLU A 100 -17.03 -9.62 17.06
N ASP A 101 -18.36 -9.49 17.25
CA ASP A 101 -19.42 -9.94 16.33
C ASP A 101 -20.46 -8.83 16.04
N GLY A 102 -20.02 -7.57 16.04
CA GLY A 102 -20.88 -6.42 15.80
C GLY A 102 -21.42 -6.34 14.38
N GLU A 103 -22.53 -5.61 14.18
CA GLU A 103 -23.10 -5.38 12.84
C GLU A 103 -22.10 -4.74 11.85
N PHE A 104 -21.14 -3.98 12.39
CA PHE A 104 -20.09 -3.26 11.64
C PHE A 104 -18.68 -3.74 12.02
N GLU A 105 -18.49 -5.05 12.20
CA GLU A 105 -17.21 -5.68 12.53
C GLU A 105 -16.07 -5.27 11.58
N ASP A 106 -16.31 -5.27 10.26
CA ASP A 106 -15.32 -4.87 9.25
C ASP A 106 -14.91 -3.40 9.40
N GLU A 107 -15.88 -2.49 9.58
CA GLU A 107 -15.58 -1.07 9.81
C GLU A 107 -14.85 -0.85 11.12
N ALA A 108 -15.24 -1.55 12.19
CA ALA A 108 -14.58 -1.46 13.48
C ALA A 108 -13.11 -1.91 13.39
N ARG A 109 -12.85 -3.05 12.74
CA ARG A 109 -11.50 -3.56 12.49
C ARG A 109 -10.68 -2.60 11.64
N LEU A 110 -11.24 -2.07 10.55
CA LEU A 110 -10.56 -1.10 9.70
C LEU A 110 -10.21 0.19 10.44
N LEU A 111 -11.11 0.68 11.31
CA LEU A 111 -10.92 1.95 12.02
C LEU A 111 -10.00 1.82 13.23
N GLN A 112 -9.89 0.64 13.84
CA GLN A 112 -9.08 0.42 15.04
C GLN A 112 -7.61 0.90 14.89
N PRO A 113 -6.85 0.50 13.85
CA PRO A 113 -5.47 0.99 13.66
C PRO A 113 -5.38 2.51 13.46
N ILE A 114 -6.40 3.11 12.83
CA ILE A 114 -6.48 4.55 12.60
C ILE A 114 -6.69 5.29 13.93
N LEU A 115 -7.54 4.74 14.81
CA LEU A 115 -7.74 5.28 16.15
C LEU A 115 -6.46 5.20 17.00
N GLU A 116 -5.64 4.18 16.78
CA GLU A 116 -4.37 3.95 17.49
C GLU A 116 -3.23 4.86 17.04
N GLY A 117 -3.28 5.42 15.83
CA GLY A 117 -2.21 6.30 15.36
C GLY A 117 -1.93 6.28 13.87
N ALA A 118 -2.41 5.25 13.16
CA ALA A 118 -2.00 5.04 11.78
C ALA A 118 -2.45 6.18 10.86
N GLY A 119 -1.56 6.57 9.95
CA GLY A 119 -1.93 7.33 8.76
C GLY A 119 -2.80 6.48 7.84
N ILE A 120 -3.50 7.13 6.90
CA ILE A 120 -4.49 6.47 6.04
C ILE A 120 -3.96 6.45 4.61
N LEU A 121 -3.92 5.25 4.03
CA LEU A 121 -3.68 5.04 2.60
C LEU A 121 -4.95 4.50 1.94
N TYR A 122 -5.73 5.37 1.32
CA TYR A 122 -7.02 5.02 0.73
C TYR A 122 -6.88 4.60 -0.73
N VAL A 123 -7.10 3.32 -1.03
CA VAL A 123 -6.92 2.72 -2.35
C VAL A 123 -8.26 2.65 -3.09
N ILE A 124 -8.29 3.17 -4.32
CA ILE A 124 -9.48 3.23 -5.17
C ILE A 124 -9.13 2.75 -6.57
N ASP A 125 -10.02 2.01 -7.20
CA ASP A 125 -9.97 1.71 -8.63
C ASP A 125 -10.72 2.82 -9.42
N PRO A 126 -10.02 3.69 -10.18
CA PRO A 126 -10.63 4.81 -10.90
C PRO A 126 -11.52 4.38 -12.07
N ASN A 127 -11.56 3.09 -12.41
CA ASN A 127 -12.47 2.55 -13.43
C ASN A 127 -13.89 2.38 -12.91
N ARG A 128 -14.10 2.49 -11.60
CA ARG A 128 -15.41 2.41 -10.98
C ARG A 128 -16.00 3.82 -10.84
N PRO A 129 -17.31 4.00 -11.13
CA PRO A 129 -17.95 5.29 -10.98
C PRO A 129 -18.01 5.68 -9.50
N LEU A 130 -17.89 6.98 -9.25
CA LEU A 130 -18.06 7.55 -7.93
C LEU A 130 -19.52 7.38 -7.47
N ARG A 131 -19.69 6.93 -6.22
CA ARG A 131 -20.99 6.65 -5.60
C ARG A 131 -21.01 7.17 -4.17
N ASP A 132 -22.21 7.36 -3.62
CA ASP A 132 -22.40 7.86 -2.26
C ASP A 132 -21.69 7.01 -1.19
N ALA A 133 -21.59 5.70 -1.41
CA ALA A 133 -20.84 4.81 -0.53
C ALA A 133 -19.38 5.25 -0.38
N PHE A 134 -18.70 5.63 -1.46
CA PHE A 134 -17.33 6.15 -1.39
C PHE A 134 -17.27 7.49 -0.65
N VAL A 135 -18.27 8.35 -0.83
CA VAL A 135 -18.38 9.61 -0.08
C VAL A 135 -18.50 9.34 1.41
N ALA A 136 -19.29 8.35 1.80
CA ALA A 136 -19.43 7.94 3.20
C ALA A 136 -18.11 7.41 3.78
N GLU A 137 -17.37 6.60 3.03
CA GLU A 137 -16.03 6.15 3.43
C GLU A 137 -15.09 7.33 3.67
N MET A 138 -15.00 8.25 2.71
CA MET A 138 -14.13 9.42 2.81
C MET A 138 -14.52 10.34 3.98
N GLU A 139 -15.81 10.50 4.26
CA GLU A 139 -16.30 11.26 5.43
C GLU A 139 -15.90 10.59 6.75
N ILE A 140 -16.12 9.28 6.89
CA ILE A 140 -15.71 8.53 8.09
C ILE A 140 -14.21 8.69 8.33
N LEU A 141 -13.39 8.49 7.29
CA LEU A 141 -11.94 8.67 7.36
C LEU A 141 -11.55 10.11 7.71
N ARG A 142 -12.27 11.11 7.18
CA ARG A 142 -12.05 12.53 7.48
C ARG A 142 -12.28 12.85 8.96
N TRP A 143 -13.32 12.28 9.58
CA TRP A 143 -13.64 12.51 11.00
C TRP A 143 -12.56 12.01 11.96
N THR A 144 -11.74 11.04 11.53
CA THR A 144 -10.60 10.58 12.34
C THR A 144 -9.48 11.62 12.48
N GLY A 145 -9.43 12.61 11.59
CA GLY A 145 -8.39 13.64 11.58
C GLY A 145 -6.97 13.15 11.28
N ARG A 146 -6.74 11.84 11.07
CA ARG A 146 -5.42 11.28 10.76
C ARG A 146 -4.92 11.73 9.41
N PRO A 147 -3.60 11.87 9.16
CA PRO A 147 -3.06 12.18 7.83
C PRO A 147 -3.50 11.15 6.77
N ARG A 148 -3.90 11.58 5.56
CA ARG A 148 -4.54 10.72 4.55
C ARG A 148 -4.01 10.97 3.15
N MET A 149 -3.63 9.90 2.47
CA MET A 149 -3.32 9.89 1.04
C MET A 149 -4.31 9.00 0.31
N ALA A 150 -4.75 9.44 -0.87
CA ALA A 150 -5.50 8.61 -1.80
C ALA A 150 -4.60 8.07 -2.91
N LEU A 151 -4.73 6.77 -3.19
CA LEU A 151 -4.08 6.06 -4.27
C LEU A 151 -5.10 5.60 -5.30
N LEU A 152 -5.00 6.14 -6.50
CA LEU A 152 -5.78 5.73 -7.66
C LEU A 152 -5.03 4.59 -8.35
N ASN A 153 -5.53 3.36 -8.20
CA ASN A 153 -4.95 2.15 -8.76
C ASN A 153 -5.33 1.98 -10.24
N GLU A 154 -4.57 2.59 -11.13
CA GLU A 154 -4.80 2.56 -12.58
C GLU A 154 -4.40 1.20 -13.16
N LYS A 155 -5.34 0.25 -13.20
CA LYS A 155 -5.11 -1.10 -13.76
C LYS A 155 -5.28 -1.20 -15.28
N ALA A 156 -5.89 -0.19 -15.91
CA ALA A 156 -6.29 -0.22 -17.32
C ALA A 156 -5.99 1.10 -18.02
N GLU A 157 -5.84 1.06 -19.35
CA GLU A 157 -5.55 2.24 -20.18
C GLU A 157 -6.71 3.25 -20.26
N SER A 158 -7.95 2.86 -19.88
CA SER A 158 -9.12 3.73 -19.91
C SER A 158 -9.58 4.13 -18.51
N ALA A 159 -9.26 5.35 -18.08
CA ALA A 159 -9.68 5.88 -16.78
C ALA A 159 -10.77 6.94 -16.95
N GLU A 160 -11.96 6.52 -17.40
CA GLU A 160 -13.11 7.39 -17.72
C GLU A 160 -13.47 8.35 -16.57
N TYR A 161 -13.43 7.85 -15.33
CA TYR A 161 -13.79 8.62 -14.13
C TYR A 161 -12.59 9.28 -13.43
N LEU A 162 -11.38 9.22 -13.99
CA LEU A 162 -10.16 9.67 -13.30
C LEU A 162 -10.22 11.15 -12.91
N GLY A 163 -10.70 12.00 -13.82
CA GLY A 163 -10.84 13.44 -13.55
C GLY A 163 -11.85 13.72 -12.43
N GLU A 164 -12.98 13.01 -12.44
CA GLU A 164 -14.00 13.11 -11.39
C GLU A 164 -13.42 12.69 -10.03
N TRP A 165 -12.70 11.57 -10.01
CA TRP A 165 -12.03 11.07 -8.81
C TRP A 165 -10.98 12.04 -8.27
N LYS A 166 -10.07 12.54 -9.13
CA LYS A 166 -9.05 13.52 -8.72
C LYS A 166 -9.68 14.77 -8.10
N ASN A 167 -10.73 15.29 -8.73
CA ASN A 167 -11.46 16.46 -8.24
C ASN A 167 -12.13 16.18 -6.88
N ARG A 168 -12.79 15.03 -6.73
CA ARG A 168 -13.43 14.69 -5.45
C ARG A 168 -12.41 14.50 -4.34
N LEU A 169 -11.38 13.70 -4.59
CA LEU A 169 -10.39 13.31 -3.58
C LEU A 169 -9.59 14.51 -3.08
N GLY A 170 -9.34 15.51 -3.93
CA GLY A 170 -8.67 16.75 -3.54
C GLY A 170 -9.37 17.50 -2.39
N SER A 171 -10.67 17.28 -2.16
CA SER A 171 -11.41 17.88 -1.05
C SER A 171 -11.35 17.10 0.27
N TYR A 172 -10.80 15.87 0.27
CA TYR A 172 -10.84 14.96 1.42
C TYR A 172 -9.44 14.50 1.90
N PHE A 173 -8.48 14.47 0.97
CA PHE A 173 -7.14 13.91 1.20
C PHE A 173 -6.06 14.99 1.14
N ASN A 174 -5.00 14.81 1.92
CA ASN A 174 -3.83 15.68 1.91
C ASN A 174 -3.06 15.56 0.58
N LEU A 175 -3.10 14.36 -0.01
CA LEU A 175 -2.37 14.03 -1.22
C LEU A 175 -3.13 13.01 -2.06
N VAL A 176 -3.15 13.21 -3.37
CA VAL A 176 -3.70 12.25 -4.33
C VAL A 176 -2.58 11.83 -5.29
N ARG A 177 -2.41 10.52 -5.44
CA ARG A 177 -1.43 9.93 -6.36
C ARG A 177 -2.09 8.86 -7.24
N THR A 178 -1.60 8.74 -8.46
CA THR A 178 -1.91 7.63 -9.36
C THR A 178 -0.83 6.58 -9.20
N PHE A 179 -1.22 5.32 -9.18
CA PHE A 179 -0.32 4.19 -8.97
C PHE A 179 -0.80 3.01 -9.81
N ASN A 180 0.10 2.35 -10.54
CA ASN A 180 -0.25 1.16 -11.30
C ASN A 180 0.38 -0.07 -10.64
N ALA A 181 -0.39 -0.80 -9.83
CA ALA A 181 0.14 -1.96 -9.11
C ALA A 181 0.67 -3.08 -10.03
N HIS A 182 0.22 -3.15 -11.29
CA HIS A 182 0.62 -4.20 -12.24
C HIS A 182 1.92 -3.89 -12.98
N HIS A 183 2.24 -2.62 -13.14
CA HIS A 183 3.48 -2.17 -13.80
C HIS A 183 4.47 -1.54 -12.84
N ALA A 184 4.11 -1.41 -11.56
CA ALA A 184 4.91 -0.70 -10.58
C ALA A 184 6.31 -1.31 -10.45
N ARG A 185 7.29 -0.57 -10.95
CA ARG A 185 8.72 -0.87 -10.81
C ARG A 185 9.30 -0.15 -9.60
N PHE A 186 10.59 -0.38 -9.36
CA PHE A 186 11.38 0.31 -8.33
C PHE A 186 11.10 1.82 -8.21
N GLU A 187 11.09 2.54 -9.33
CA GLU A 187 10.87 4.00 -9.32
C GLU A 187 9.48 4.39 -8.80
N GLU A 188 8.42 3.63 -9.13
CA GLU A 188 7.07 3.90 -8.63
C GLU A 188 6.95 3.61 -7.13
N ARG A 189 7.59 2.54 -6.65
CA ARG A 189 7.71 2.24 -5.21
C ARG A 189 8.43 3.38 -4.49
N LYS A 190 9.58 3.82 -5.01
CA LYS A 190 10.35 4.94 -4.46
C LYS A 190 9.52 6.22 -4.42
N HIS A 191 8.84 6.56 -5.52
CA HIS A 191 7.98 7.74 -5.58
C HIS A 191 6.83 7.67 -4.57
N LEU A 192 6.25 6.49 -4.36
CA LEU A 192 5.19 6.31 -3.38
C LEU A 192 5.72 6.42 -1.95
N MET A 193 6.85 5.78 -1.62
CA MET A 193 7.53 5.93 -0.32
C MET A 193 7.87 7.38 -0.02
N ARG A 194 8.42 8.11 -1.00
CA ARG A 194 8.67 9.55 -0.88
C ARG A 194 7.39 10.35 -0.69
N SER A 195 6.28 9.96 -1.33
CA SER A 195 5.01 10.65 -1.13
C SER A 195 4.45 10.44 0.28
N LEU A 196 4.81 9.35 0.98
CA LEU A 196 4.44 9.16 2.40
C LEU A 196 5.13 10.19 3.32
N LEU A 197 6.32 10.68 2.95
CA LEU A 197 7.01 11.78 3.66
C LEU A 197 6.21 13.08 3.65
N GLU A 198 5.41 13.30 2.61
CA GLU A 198 4.65 14.54 2.44
C GLU A 198 3.39 14.59 3.33
N ILE A 199 2.93 13.46 3.85
CA ILE A 199 1.67 13.39 4.61
C ILE A 199 1.89 13.75 6.10
N ASP A 200 3.05 13.42 6.68
CA ASP A 200 3.35 13.67 8.09
C ASP A 200 4.83 14.00 8.31
N GLU A 201 5.12 15.25 8.71
CA GLU A 201 6.47 15.74 8.94
C GLU A 201 7.15 15.08 10.15
N SER A 202 6.38 14.57 11.11
CA SER A 202 6.93 13.95 12.34
C SER A 202 7.73 12.68 12.07
N HIS A 203 7.48 12.02 10.94
CA HIS A 203 8.09 10.76 10.54
C HIS A 203 9.16 10.91 9.45
N ARG A 204 9.46 12.15 9.04
CA ARG A 204 10.39 12.46 7.96
C ARG A 204 11.76 11.75 8.07
N PRO A 205 12.48 11.78 9.21
CA PRO A 205 13.83 11.20 9.28
C PRO A 205 13.86 9.68 9.02
N MET A 206 12.94 8.93 9.60
CA MET A 206 12.89 7.47 9.47
C MET A 206 12.43 7.03 8.07
N LEU A 207 11.52 7.77 7.46
CA LEU A 207 11.09 7.53 6.09
C LEU A 207 12.16 7.94 5.06
N GLU A 208 12.94 9.00 5.31
CA GLU A 208 14.09 9.39 4.48
C GLU A 208 15.19 8.31 4.54
N GLU A 209 15.46 7.77 5.74
CA GLU A 209 16.33 6.60 5.92
C GLU A 209 15.83 5.40 5.11
N ALA A 210 14.54 5.07 5.19
CA ALA A 210 13.96 3.98 4.41
C ALA A 210 14.09 4.17 2.90
N VAL A 211 13.87 5.39 2.41
CA VAL A 211 14.05 5.72 0.98
C VAL A 211 15.50 5.58 0.57
N GLY A 212 16.46 6.02 1.38
CA GLY A 212 17.89 5.88 1.10
C GLY A 212 18.33 4.43 1.00
N LEU A 213 17.89 3.59 1.94
CA LEU A 213 18.18 2.15 1.93
C LEU A 213 17.61 1.44 0.69
N ILE A 214 16.39 1.83 0.28
CA ILE A 214 15.77 1.35 -0.96
C ILE A 214 16.61 1.78 -2.19
N GLU A 215 17.18 2.99 -2.20
CA GLU A 215 18.04 3.47 -3.29
C GLU A 215 19.38 2.72 -3.37
N ASP A 216 20.05 2.53 -2.23
CA ASP A 216 21.33 1.80 -2.15
C ASP A 216 21.16 0.33 -2.59
N GLU A 217 20.07 -0.31 -2.18
CA GLU A 217 19.73 -1.67 -2.58
C GLU A 217 19.57 -1.81 -4.10
N TRP A 218 18.90 -0.85 -4.73
CA TRP A 218 18.69 -0.86 -6.17
C TRP A 218 19.96 -0.68 -6.98
N GLU A 219 20.89 0.12 -6.47
CA GLU A 219 22.21 0.26 -7.08
C GLU A 219 22.98 -1.06 -7.03
N LEU A 220 22.99 -1.73 -5.87
CA LEU A 220 23.62 -3.04 -5.70
C LEU A 220 23.03 -4.09 -6.64
N ARG A 221 21.69 -4.19 -6.74
CA ARG A 221 21.03 -5.14 -7.65
C ARG A 221 21.36 -4.87 -9.11
N ARG A 222 21.53 -3.61 -9.49
CA ARG A 222 21.91 -3.24 -10.86
C ARG A 222 23.34 -3.71 -11.17
N GLU A 223 24.26 -3.59 -10.22
CA GLU A 223 25.62 -4.11 -10.35
C GLU A 223 25.62 -5.65 -10.45
N GLU A 224 24.91 -6.34 -9.55
CA GLU A 224 24.82 -7.81 -9.57
C GLU A 224 24.18 -8.34 -10.87
N ALA A 225 23.16 -7.66 -11.38
CA ALA A 225 22.55 -7.99 -12.67
C ALA A 225 23.53 -7.77 -13.83
N ALA A 226 24.30 -6.67 -13.81
CA ALA A 226 25.32 -6.41 -14.81
C ALA A 226 26.41 -7.50 -14.78
N ASP A 227 26.89 -7.89 -13.61
CA ASP A 227 27.87 -8.96 -13.44
C ASP A 227 27.33 -10.30 -13.96
N THR A 228 26.09 -10.64 -13.63
CA THR A 228 25.43 -11.87 -14.13
C THR A 228 25.32 -11.88 -15.65
N ILE A 229 24.94 -10.74 -16.26
CA ILE A 229 24.87 -10.59 -17.72
C ILE A 229 26.27 -10.71 -18.34
N LEU A 230 27.28 -10.06 -17.74
CA LEU A 230 28.66 -10.12 -18.21
C LEU A 230 29.22 -11.54 -18.15
N ASP A 231 28.94 -12.29 -17.08
CA ASP A 231 29.34 -13.68 -16.92
C ASP A 231 28.67 -14.60 -17.94
N LEU A 232 27.39 -14.38 -18.24
CA LEU A 232 26.68 -15.10 -19.30
C LEU A 232 27.30 -14.81 -20.67
N LEU A 233 27.53 -13.54 -20.99
CA LEU A 233 28.15 -13.12 -22.25
C LEU A 233 29.56 -13.70 -22.39
N ARG A 234 30.35 -13.65 -21.33
CA ARG A 234 31.71 -14.22 -21.27
C ARG A 234 31.67 -15.71 -21.51
N SER A 235 30.78 -16.43 -20.84
CA SER A 235 30.61 -17.87 -20.98
C SER A 235 30.18 -18.25 -22.39
N GLY A 236 29.23 -17.52 -22.97
CA GLY A 236 28.76 -17.75 -24.34
C GLY A 236 29.85 -17.45 -25.39
N LEU A 237 30.61 -16.37 -25.23
CA LEU A 237 31.69 -16.00 -26.15
C LEU A 237 32.90 -16.93 -26.07
N MET A 238 33.17 -17.51 -24.90
CA MET A 238 34.27 -18.47 -24.71
C MET A 238 33.86 -19.93 -24.97
N LEU A 239 32.59 -20.22 -25.21
CA LEU A 239 32.13 -21.57 -25.48
C LEU A 239 32.67 -22.06 -26.82
N ARG A 240 33.59 -23.03 -26.76
CA ARG A 240 34.03 -23.80 -27.93
C ARG A 240 33.43 -25.19 -27.85
N VAL A 241 32.78 -25.61 -28.94
CA VAL A 241 32.28 -26.97 -29.12
C VAL A 241 33.11 -27.62 -30.21
N GLU A 242 33.87 -28.65 -29.86
CA GLU A 242 34.61 -29.46 -30.81
C GLU A 242 33.84 -30.77 -31.05
N GLY A 243 33.60 -31.10 -32.32
CA GLY A 243 32.96 -32.35 -32.73
C GLY A 243 33.79 -32.99 -33.84
N GLY A 244 34.05 -34.29 -33.74
CA GLY A 244 34.69 -35.04 -34.81
C GLY A 244 33.74 -35.16 -36.00
N LEU A 245 34.20 -34.78 -37.20
CA LEU A 245 33.51 -35.11 -38.45
C LEU A 245 33.45 -36.64 -38.56
N GLY A 246 32.25 -37.21 -38.51
CA GLY A 246 32.05 -38.62 -38.82
C GLY A 246 32.44 -38.90 -40.27
N ASP A 247 33.05 -40.06 -40.53
CA ASP A 247 33.61 -40.47 -41.83
C ASP A 247 32.60 -40.55 -43.01
N GLU A 248 31.33 -40.15 -42.83
CA GLU A 248 30.30 -40.21 -43.88
C GLU A 248 30.29 -39.01 -44.85
N GLU A 249 31.02 -37.92 -44.59
CA GLU A 249 31.08 -36.75 -45.49
C GLU A 249 32.33 -36.70 -46.39
N ARG A 250 33.19 -37.74 -46.38
CA ARG A 250 34.34 -37.87 -47.30
C ARG A 250 34.05 -38.83 -48.45
N ARG A 251 33.02 -38.55 -49.27
CA ARG A 251 32.80 -39.22 -50.56
C ARG A 251 32.45 -38.24 -51.66
#